data_AF-A0AAV8Z5N3-F1
#
_entry.id   AF-A0AAV8Z5N3-F1
#
_cell.length_a   1.000
_cell.length_b   1.000
_cell.length_c   1.000
_cell.angle_alpha   90.00
_cell.angle_beta   90.00
_cell.angle_gamma   90.00
#
_symmetry.space_group_name_H-M   'P 1'
#
loop_
_entity.id
_entity.type
_entity.pdbx_description
1 polymer ?
#
loop_
_entity_poly.entity_id
_entity_poly.type
_entity_poly.pdbx_seq_one_letter_code
_entity_poly.pdbx_strand_id
1 'polypeptide(L)'
;MRSDYRLTGLGHWIGEEQTTGHATIWNKATKNCPVLLMLQDSSEPTICPSPKLGIQIPSRDDWDNINNTICQNGIIWFTDGSKIGDKAGAGVYGKTTRTKLSFALGSYASVFQAEIYAILACGIENLKTAPKRRTIQICTDSQAALMAIESSKVKSRLVLDCKKILNDLASCNRVILTWVSRGNEEADRLARLGSIGYPIGPEPILGVPYSMGGLNHERAPKQGVRKIMARSRRSLSDDAGPVKDVCDNDSYSEEEHKELLKKIRKMSSRRNIYHLTLKHEKVDVMIAT
;
A
#
# COMPACT_ATOMS: atom_id res chain seq x y z
N MET A 1 12.67 25.48 5.36
CA MET A 1 12.68 24.39 4.35
C MET A 1 11.90 23.15 4.80
N ARG A 2 12.27 22.43 5.88
CA ARG A 2 11.47 21.25 6.33
C ARG A 2 10.03 21.60 6.72
N SER A 3 9.82 22.72 7.40
CA SER A 3 8.48 23.21 7.73
C SER A 3 7.67 23.54 6.47
N ASP A 4 8.29 24.23 5.52
CA ASP A 4 7.66 24.64 4.25
C ASP A 4 7.32 23.42 3.37
N TYR A 5 8.21 22.41 3.31
CA TYR A 5 7.97 21.13 2.64
C TYR A 5 6.78 20.38 3.26
N ARG A 6 6.71 20.34 4.59
CA ARG A 6 5.58 19.73 5.30
C ARG A 6 4.27 20.48 5.05
N LEU A 7 4.28 21.82 5.11
CA LEU A 7 3.09 22.64 4.87
C LEU A 7 2.61 22.48 3.42
N THR A 8 3.52 22.47 2.45
CA THR A 8 3.20 22.22 1.04
C THR A 8 2.56 20.84 0.86
N GLY A 9 3.13 19.79 1.45
CA GLY A 9 2.58 18.43 1.37
C GLY A 9 1.17 18.28 1.95
N LEU A 10 0.84 19.10 2.96
CA LEU A 10 -0.47 19.14 3.59
C LEU A 10 -1.45 20.12 2.90
N GLY A 11 -1.01 20.91 1.92
CA GLY A 11 -1.83 21.92 1.26
C GLY A 11 -2.02 23.21 2.07
N HIS A 12 -1.19 23.43 3.09
CA HIS A 12 -1.27 24.58 4.02
C HIS A 12 -0.28 25.71 3.68
N TRP A 13 0.50 25.58 2.60
CA TRP A 13 1.47 26.59 2.19
C TRP A 13 0.80 27.70 1.37
N ILE A 14 0.95 28.95 1.84
CA ILE A 14 0.36 30.16 1.22
C ILE A 14 1.47 31.09 0.66
N GLY A 15 2.73 30.64 0.64
CA GLY A 15 3.90 31.51 0.42
C GLY A 15 4.20 31.90 -1.03
N GLU A 16 3.31 31.68 -1.99
CA GLU A 16 3.51 32.17 -3.37
C GLU A 16 3.43 33.71 -3.46
N GLU A 17 2.66 34.34 -2.58
CA GLU A 17 2.50 35.80 -2.54
C GLU A 17 3.55 36.52 -1.67
N GLN A 18 4.36 35.77 -0.90
CA GLN A 18 5.33 36.33 0.03
C GLN A 18 6.77 36.19 -0.51
N THR A 19 7.48 37.30 -0.64
CA THR A 19 8.83 37.34 -1.24
C THR A 19 9.96 37.40 -0.22
N THR A 20 9.67 37.31 1.08
CA THR A 20 10.66 37.46 2.17
C THR A 20 10.78 36.20 3.04
N GLY A 21 11.92 36.05 3.72
CA GLY A 21 12.15 35.00 4.73
C GLY A 21 12.14 33.56 4.18
N HIS A 22 11.37 32.68 4.83
CA HIS A 22 11.27 31.26 4.48
C HIS A 22 10.74 31.01 3.06
N ALA A 23 9.87 31.90 2.54
CA ALA A 23 9.33 31.80 1.20
C ALA A 23 10.40 32.01 0.12
N THR A 24 11.36 32.92 0.32
CA THR A 24 12.50 33.10 -0.60
C THR A 24 13.39 31.86 -0.65
N ILE A 25 13.64 31.23 0.50
CA ILE A 25 14.45 30.00 0.59
C ILE A 25 13.72 28.85 -0.10
N TRP A 26 12.40 28.74 0.11
CA TRP A 26 11.55 27.76 -0.54
C TRP A 26 11.56 27.91 -2.06
N ASN A 27 11.33 29.13 -2.57
CA ASN A 27 11.31 29.43 -4.01
C ASN A 27 12.67 29.17 -4.68
N LYS A 28 13.79 29.38 -3.97
CA LYS A 28 15.12 29.00 -4.46
C LYS A 28 15.30 27.48 -4.47
N ALA A 29 14.84 26.80 -3.43
CA ALA A 29 14.96 25.35 -3.30
C ALA A 29 14.12 24.60 -4.35
N THR A 30 12.90 25.05 -4.63
CA THR A 30 11.99 24.41 -5.59
C THR A 30 12.44 24.59 -7.04
N LYS A 31 13.07 25.73 -7.37
CA LYS A 31 13.74 25.92 -8.68
C LYS A 31 14.84 24.90 -8.93
N ASN A 32 15.59 24.53 -7.89
CA ASN A 32 16.72 23.60 -7.99
C ASN A 32 16.32 22.13 -7.73
N CYS A 33 15.13 21.91 -7.15
CA CYS A 33 14.65 20.59 -6.76
C CYS A 33 13.13 20.47 -7.01
N PRO A 34 12.73 20.08 -8.24
CA PRO A 34 11.32 19.93 -8.60
C PRO A 34 10.53 18.94 -7.74
N VAL A 35 11.22 17.96 -7.12
CA VAL A 35 10.61 16.99 -6.17
C VAL A 35 9.91 17.68 -5.00
N LEU A 36 10.34 18.88 -4.60
CA LEU A 36 9.71 19.63 -3.52
C LEU A 36 8.30 20.11 -3.85
N LEU A 37 7.96 20.20 -5.15
CA LEU A 37 6.65 20.59 -5.66
C LEU A 37 5.76 19.38 -6.00
N MET A 38 6.31 18.17 -5.98
CA MET A 38 5.56 16.96 -6.30
C MET A 38 4.55 16.63 -5.19
N LEU A 39 3.42 16.05 -5.59
CA LEU A 39 2.39 15.59 -4.66
C LEU A 39 3.00 14.62 -3.64
N GLN A 40 2.80 14.87 -2.35
CA GLN A 40 3.29 14.01 -1.28
C GLN A 40 2.24 12.96 -0.87
N ASP A 41 2.72 11.81 -0.42
CA ASP A 41 1.89 10.78 0.24
C ASP A 41 1.55 11.14 1.70
N SER A 42 1.96 12.32 2.17
CA SER A 42 1.65 12.79 3.52
C SER A 42 0.18 13.17 3.66
N SER A 43 -0.41 12.85 4.82
CA SER A 43 -1.72 13.33 5.26
C SER A 43 -1.65 13.89 6.66
N GLU A 44 -2.64 14.70 7.01
CA GLU A 44 -2.84 15.03 8.42
C GLU A 44 -3.06 13.74 9.22
N PRO A 45 -2.54 13.66 10.45
CA PRO A 45 -2.71 12.48 11.28
C PRO A 45 -4.19 12.15 11.44
N THR A 46 -4.63 11.08 10.78
CA THR A 46 -6.02 10.65 10.80
C THR A 46 -6.15 9.49 11.76
N ILE A 47 -7.09 9.60 12.70
CA ILE A 47 -7.46 8.50 13.58
C ILE A 47 -8.48 7.65 12.83
N CYS A 48 -8.13 6.40 12.55
CA CYS A 48 -9.01 5.43 11.95
C CYS A 48 -9.37 4.36 12.99
N PRO A 49 -10.65 3.92 13.04
CA PRO A 49 -11.01 2.71 13.76
C PRO A 49 -10.16 1.53 13.29
N SER A 50 -9.94 0.55 14.17
CA SER A 50 -9.31 -0.71 13.79
C SER A 50 -10.06 -1.30 12.60
N PRO A 51 -9.34 -1.74 11.54
CA PRO A 51 -9.99 -2.24 10.36
C PRO A 51 -10.75 -3.53 10.68
N LYS A 52 -11.87 -3.77 9.99
CA LYS A 52 -12.71 -4.97 10.17
C LYS A 52 -12.10 -6.22 9.53
N LEU A 53 -10.80 -6.39 9.66
CA LEU A 53 -10.02 -7.47 9.04
C LEU A 53 -9.15 -8.14 10.10
N GLY A 54 -8.86 -9.43 9.89
CA GLY A 54 -7.89 -10.14 10.71
C GLY A 54 -6.46 -9.84 10.24
N ILE A 55 -5.54 -9.60 11.16
CA ILE A 55 -4.09 -9.58 10.86
C ILE A 55 -3.46 -10.78 11.57
N GLN A 56 -2.71 -11.56 10.81
CA GLN A 56 -2.01 -12.74 11.30
C GLN A 56 -0.51 -12.59 11.04
N ILE A 57 0.27 -12.65 12.11
CA ILE A 57 1.73 -12.73 12.05
C ILE A 57 2.12 -14.04 12.72
N PRO A 58 2.24 -15.14 11.96
CA PRO A 58 2.55 -16.45 12.51
C PRO A 58 3.92 -16.46 13.19
N SER A 59 4.04 -17.21 14.29
CA SER A 59 5.33 -17.51 14.91
C SER A 59 6.17 -18.41 14.01
N ARG A 60 7.44 -18.60 14.35
CA ARG A 60 8.31 -19.51 13.60
C ARG A 60 7.80 -20.95 13.60
N ASP A 61 7.20 -21.41 14.70
CA ASP A 61 6.70 -22.78 14.81
C ASP A 61 5.42 -22.99 13.98
N ASP A 62 4.63 -21.93 13.80
CA ASP A 62 3.45 -21.94 12.92
C ASP A 62 3.83 -22.08 11.43
N TRP A 63 5.03 -21.63 11.05
CA TRP A 63 5.55 -21.78 9.68
C TRP A 63 5.81 -23.22 9.28
N ASP A 64 6.26 -24.03 10.23
CA ASP A 64 6.48 -25.46 10.00
C ASP A 64 5.15 -26.19 9.70
N ASN A 65 4.02 -25.58 10.07
CA ASN A 65 2.66 -26.04 9.79
C ASN A 65 1.87 -25.05 8.90
N ILE A 66 2.46 -24.62 7.79
CA ILE A 66 1.90 -23.60 6.87
C ILE A 66 0.43 -23.86 6.43
N ASN A 67 0.00 -25.13 6.40
CA ASN A 67 -1.37 -25.52 6.08
C ASN A 67 -2.41 -24.98 7.08
N ASN A 68 -1.99 -24.66 8.31
CA ASN A 68 -2.84 -24.02 9.32
C ASN A 68 -2.94 -22.50 9.12
N THR A 69 -1.91 -21.91 8.51
CA THR A 69 -1.84 -20.47 8.28
C THR A 69 -2.59 -20.04 7.02
N ILE A 70 -2.55 -20.86 5.95
CA ILE A 70 -3.22 -20.56 4.68
C ILE A 70 -4.58 -21.27 4.61
N CYS A 71 -5.65 -20.50 4.45
CA CYS A 71 -7.02 -20.99 4.34
C CYS A 71 -7.21 -21.76 3.03
N GLN A 72 -7.17 -23.10 3.10
CA GLN A 72 -7.27 -23.98 1.94
C GLN A 72 -8.60 -23.84 1.17
N ASN A 73 -9.68 -23.43 1.85
CA ASN A 73 -11.01 -23.24 1.25
C ASN A 73 -11.32 -21.77 0.91
N GLY A 74 -10.32 -20.88 1.02
CA GLY A 74 -10.46 -19.43 0.78
C GLY A 74 -9.98 -18.97 -0.59
N ILE A 75 -10.22 -17.70 -0.89
CA ILE A 75 -9.58 -17.01 -2.01
C ILE A 75 -8.22 -16.52 -1.51
N ILE A 76 -7.14 -17.10 -2.03
CA ILE A 76 -5.77 -16.83 -1.58
C ILE A 76 -5.08 -15.93 -2.59
N TRP A 77 -4.51 -14.84 -2.08
CA TRP A 77 -3.72 -13.87 -2.80
C TRP A 77 -2.33 -13.72 -2.18
N PHE A 78 -1.37 -13.36 -3.01
CA PHE A 78 0.01 -13.07 -2.67
C PHE A 78 0.37 -11.70 -3.25
N THR A 79 1.04 -10.86 -2.48
CA THR A 79 1.38 -9.49 -2.87
C THR A 79 2.82 -9.19 -2.49
N ASP A 80 3.48 -8.39 -3.32
CA ASP A 80 4.88 -8.02 -3.11
C ASP A 80 5.21 -6.65 -3.70
N GLY A 81 6.17 -5.95 -3.10
CA GLY A 81 6.71 -4.69 -3.54
C GLY A 81 8.21 -4.78 -3.82
N SER A 82 8.62 -4.36 -5.01
CA SER A 82 10.02 -4.40 -5.43
C SER A 82 10.54 -3.01 -5.76
N LYS A 83 11.87 -2.83 -5.62
CA LYS A 83 12.59 -1.68 -6.15
C LYS A 83 13.94 -2.13 -6.73
N ILE A 84 14.17 -1.82 -8.00
CA ILE A 84 15.41 -2.12 -8.72
C ILE A 84 16.01 -0.80 -9.20
N GLY A 85 17.17 -0.44 -8.66
CA GLY A 85 17.70 0.91 -8.81
C GLY A 85 16.69 1.93 -8.27
N ASP A 86 16.35 2.92 -9.09
CA ASP A 86 15.34 3.93 -8.70
C ASP A 86 13.91 3.50 -9.01
N LYS A 87 13.68 2.49 -9.85
CA LYS A 87 12.33 2.10 -10.29
C LYS A 87 11.69 1.12 -9.33
N ALA A 88 10.46 1.39 -8.92
CA ALA A 88 9.67 0.50 -8.08
C ALA A 88 8.52 -0.15 -8.85
N GLY A 89 8.09 -1.30 -8.36
CA GLY A 89 7.00 -2.09 -8.93
C GLY A 89 6.27 -2.89 -7.88
N ALA A 90 5.02 -3.23 -8.17
CA ALA A 90 4.16 -4.04 -7.32
C ALA A 90 3.65 -5.28 -8.08
N GLY A 91 3.57 -6.39 -7.37
CA GLY A 91 3.11 -7.67 -7.89
C GLY A 91 1.90 -8.19 -7.11
N VAL A 92 0.92 -8.74 -7.82
CA VAL A 92 -0.25 -9.38 -7.22
C VAL A 92 -0.50 -10.71 -7.91
N TYR A 93 -0.53 -11.78 -7.12
CA TYR A 93 -0.82 -13.14 -7.59
C TYR A 93 -2.00 -13.74 -6.84
N GLY A 94 -3.10 -14.00 -7.53
CA GLY A 94 -4.22 -14.76 -6.99
C GLY A 94 -4.00 -16.25 -7.23
N LYS A 95 -3.64 -17.00 -6.19
CA LYS A 95 -3.42 -18.45 -6.29
C LYS A 95 -4.72 -19.18 -6.67
N THR A 96 -5.84 -18.79 -6.05
CA THR A 96 -7.16 -19.39 -6.32
C THR A 96 -7.72 -18.93 -7.67
N THR A 97 -7.58 -17.64 -8.01
CA THR A 97 -8.15 -17.05 -9.23
C THR A 97 -7.24 -17.15 -10.46
N ARG A 98 -5.99 -17.60 -10.28
CA ARG A 98 -4.90 -17.59 -11.27
C ARG A 98 -4.58 -16.22 -11.86
N THR A 99 -5.05 -15.15 -11.21
CA THR A 99 -4.80 -13.76 -11.62
C THR A 99 -3.34 -13.39 -11.38
N LYS A 100 -2.70 -12.71 -12.34
CA LYS A 100 -1.33 -12.22 -12.23
C LYS A 100 -1.29 -10.78 -12.70
N LEU A 101 -0.89 -9.87 -11.82
CA LEU A 101 -0.81 -8.45 -12.12
C LEU A 101 0.56 -7.92 -11.72
N SER A 102 1.07 -7.03 -12.56
CA SER A 102 2.35 -6.36 -12.39
C SER A 102 2.14 -4.88 -12.68
N PHE A 103 2.63 -4.02 -11.79
CA PHE A 103 2.43 -2.59 -11.85
C PHE A 103 3.78 -1.88 -11.78
N ALA A 104 4.06 -1.00 -12.75
CA ALA A 104 5.20 -0.10 -12.71
C ALA A 104 4.81 1.17 -11.93
N LEU A 105 5.53 1.44 -10.84
CA LEU A 105 5.24 2.55 -9.90
C LEU A 105 6.20 3.73 -10.08
N GLY A 106 7.08 3.65 -11.07
CA GLY A 106 8.00 4.72 -11.43
C GLY A 106 9.18 4.87 -10.47
N SER A 107 9.91 5.97 -10.62
CA SER A 107 11.18 6.20 -9.94
C SER A 107 11.07 6.74 -8.51
N TYR A 108 9.91 7.32 -8.19
CA TYR A 108 9.72 8.05 -6.93
C TYR A 108 9.07 7.22 -5.82
N ALA A 109 8.47 6.06 -6.16
CA ALA A 109 7.89 5.18 -5.17
C ALA A 109 8.98 4.47 -4.34
N SER A 110 8.72 4.33 -3.05
CA SER A 110 9.51 3.51 -2.13
C SER A 110 9.06 2.05 -2.15
N VAL A 111 9.91 1.12 -1.66
CA VAL A 111 9.52 -0.30 -1.47
C VAL A 111 8.27 -0.39 -0.58
N PHE A 112 8.24 0.33 0.54
CA PHE A 112 7.07 0.35 1.43
C PHE A 112 5.77 0.78 0.72
N GLN A 113 5.85 1.79 -0.16
CA GLN A 113 4.68 2.20 -0.94
C GLN A 113 4.29 1.15 -1.98
N ALA A 114 5.26 0.46 -2.58
CA ALA A 114 4.99 -0.65 -3.48
C ALA A 114 4.24 -1.79 -2.77
N GLU A 115 4.66 -2.15 -1.55
CA GLU A 115 3.98 -3.16 -0.72
C GLU A 115 2.53 -2.77 -0.42
N ILE A 116 2.30 -1.55 0.09
CA ILE A 116 0.94 -1.08 0.38
C ILE A 116 0.10 -1.02 -0.90
N TYR A 117 0.71 -0.60 -2.02
CA TYR A 117 0.02 -0.52 -3.29
C TYR A 117 -0.37 -1.90 -3.83
N ALA A 118 0.48 -2.92 -3.67
CA ALA A 118 0.16 -4.29 -4.06
C ALA A 118 -1.07 -4.82 -3.30
N ILE A 119 -1.15 -4.57 -1.98
CA ILE A 119 -2.31 -4.93 -1.15
C ILE A 119 -3.56 -4.16 -1.59
N LEU A 120 -3.43 -2.84 -1.84
CA LEU A 120 -4.52 -1.99 -2.34
C LEU A 120 -5.06 -2.53 -3.68
N ALA A 121 -4.18 -2.81 -4.64
CA ALA A 121 -4.54 -3.34 -5.95
C ALA A 121 -5.25 -4.70 -5.82
N CYS A 122 -4.73 -5.59 -4.97
CA CYS A 122 -5.38 -6.85 -4.65
C CYS A 122 -6.81 -6.65 -4.10
N GLY A 123 -7.00 -5.73 -3.16
CA GLY A 123 -8.32 -5.39 -2.63
C GLY A 123 -9.28 -4.88 -3.71
N ILE A 124 -8.80 -4.02 -4.61
CA ILE A 124 -9.58 -3.51 -5.74
C ILE A 124 -10.00 -4.64 -6.69
N GLU A 125 -9.12 -5.58 -7.02
CA GLU A 125 -9.46 -6.72 -7.88
C GLU A 125 -10.53 -7.62 -7.26
N ASN A 126 -10.47 -7.84 -5.94
CA ASN A 126 -11.53 -8.57 -5.25
C ASN A 126 -12.85 -7.79 -5.26
N LEU A 127 -12.84 -6.46 -5.11
CA LEU A 127 -14.07 -5.66 -5.22
C LEU A 127 -14.70 -5.70 -6.62
N LYS A 128 -13.88 -5.77 -7.69
CA LYS A 128 -14.37 -5.92 -9.07
C LYS A 128 -15.07 -7.24 -9.30
N THR A 129 -14.53 -8.33 -8.75
CA THR A 129 -15.12 -9.67 -8.85
C THR A 129 -16.27 -9.88 -7.87
N ALA A 130 -16.38 -9.02 -6.85
CA ALA A 130 -17.42 -9.00 -5.83
C ALA A 130 -17.79 -10.38 -5.25
N PRO A 131 -16.79 -11.16 -4.76
CA PRO A 131 -17.10 -12.34 -3.98
C PRO A 131 -17.89 -11.93 -2.73
N LYS A 132 -18.84 -12.77 -2.33
CA LYS A 132 -19.65 -12.56 -1.11
C LYS A 132 -19.56 -13.76 -0.21
N ARG A 133 -19.56 -13.52 1.10
CA ARG A 133 -19.51 -14.55 2.15
C ARG A 133 -18.33 -15.50 1.96
N ARG A 134 -17.21 -15.00 1.43
CA ARG A 134 -15.96 -15.76 1.26
C ARG A 134 -14.94 -15.35 2.32
N THR A 135 -14.02 -16.27 2.59
CA THR A 135 -12.76 -15.92 3.25
C THR A 135 -11.77 -15.50 2.18
N ILE A 136 -11.22 -14.29 2.29
CA ILE A 136 -10.21 -13.75 1.40
C ILE A 136 -8.94 -13.57 2.24
N GLN A 137 -7.89 -14.25 1.85
CA GLN A 137 -6.60 -14.16 2.53
C GLN A 137 -5.58 -13.53 1.59
N ILE A 138 -4.99 -12.42 2.04
CA ILE A 138 -3.95 -11.68 1.31
C ILE A 138 -2.64 -11.86 2.08
N CYS A 139 -1.70 -12.54 1.44
CA CYS A 139 -0.39 -12.87 1.96
C CYS A 139 0.64 -11.83 1.50
N THR A 140 1.43 -11.28 2.42
CA THR A 140 2.53 -10.35 2.14
C THR A 140 3.71 -10.67 3.05
N ASP A 141 4.94 -10.54 2.56
CA ASP A 141 6.14 -10.68 3.40
C ASP A 141 6.52 -9.37 4.13
N SER A 142 5.78 -8.29 3.90
CA SER A 142 6.00 -6.99 4.50
C SER A 142 5.24 -6.81 5.81
N GLN A 143 5.88 -7.16 6.94
CA GLN A 143 5.34 -6.84 8.27
C GLN A 143 5.10 -5.33 8.45
N ALA A 144 5.95 -4.50 7.84
CA ALA A 144 5.78 -3.05 7.87
C ALA A 144 4.45 -2.61 7.24
N ALA A 145 4.05 -3.24 6.14
CA ALA A 145 2.76 -2.97 5.51
C ALA A 145 1.58 -3.35 6.41
N LEU A 146 1.66 -4.53 7.06
CA LEU A 146 0.64 -5.00 8.00
C LEU A 146 0.49 -4.05 9.20
N MET A 147 1.61 -3.70 9.85
CA MET A 147 1.61 -2.77 10.99
C MET A 147 1.07 -1.38 10.61
N ALA A 148 1.38 -0.90 9.41
CA ALA A 148 0.86 0.38 8.93
C ALA A 148 -0.66 0.35 8.70
N ILE A 149 -1.18 -0.76 8.16
CA ILE A 149 -2.62 -0.98 7.96
C ILE A 149 -3.33 -1.18 9.30
N GLU A 150 -2.71 -1.85 10.27
CA GLU A 150 -3.28 -2.04 11.62
C GLU A 150 -3.38 -0.72 12.39
N SER A 151 -2.35 0.13 12.28
CA SER A 151 -2.20 1.34 13.07
C SER A 151 -3.46 2.23 13.08
N SER A 152 -3.92 2.59 14.27
CA SER A 152 -5.04 3.52 14.48
C SER A 152 -4.71 4.95 14.03
N LYS A 153 -3.43 5.32 14.01
CA LYS A 153 -2.97 6.65 13.60
C LYS A 153 -2.20 6.56 12.30
N VAL A 154 -2.80 7.08 11.23
CA VAL A 154 -2.23 7.01 9.88
C VAL A 154 -1.83 8.40 9.39
N LYS A 155 -0.67 8.49 8.75
CA LYS A 155 -0.14 9.72 8.11
C LYS A 155 0.18 9.55 6.62
N SER A 156 -0.11 8.38 6.04
CA SER A 156 0.05 8.12 4.60
C SER A 156 -1.32 8.10 3.92
N ARG A 157 -1.47 8.83 2.82
CA ARG A 157 -2.69 8.84 2.00
C ARG A 157 -2.92 7.47 1.36
N LEU A 158 -1.86 6.84 0.86
CA LEU A 158 -1.89 5.51 0.28
C LEU A 158 -2.36 4.45 1.28
N VAL A 159 -1.85 4.50 2.53
CA VAL A 159 -2.32 3.60 3.60
C VAL A 159 -3.79 3.85 3.94
N LEU A 160 -4.25 5.11 3.99
CA LEU A 160 -5.66 5.44 4.22
C LEU A 160 -6.56 4.85 3.13
N ASP A 161 -6.15 4.94 1.87
CA ASP A 161 -6.92 4.44 0.75
C ASP A 161 -6.92 2.90 0.70
N CYS A 162 -5.78 2.26 1.05
CA CYS A 162 -5.71 0.82 1.25
C CYS A 162 -6.67 0.35 2.35
N LYS A 163 -6.67 1.00 3.52
CA LYS A 163 -7.59 0.68 4.62
C LYS A 163 -9.06 0.80 4.21
N LYS A 164 -9.42 1.82 3.43
CA LYS A 164 -10.80 1.97 2.92
C LYS A 164 -11.21 0.82 2.03
N ILE A 165 -10.40 0.48 1.02
CA ILE A 165 -10.68 -0.62 0.10
C ILE A 165 -10.80 -1.96 0.86
N LEU A 166 -9.91 -2.22 1.83
CA LEU A 166 -9.97 -3.44 2.62
C LEU A 166 -11.22 -3.49 3.52
N ASN A 167 -11.62 -2.37 4.12
CA ASN A 167 -12.85 -2.29 4.91
C ASN A 167 -14.11 -2.47 4.03
N ASP A 168 -14.14 -1.88 2.84
CA ASP A 168 -15.21 -2.07 1.87
C ASP A 168 -15.30 -3.55 1.47
N LEU A 169 -14.16 -4.20 1.24
CA LEU A 169 -14.11 -5.64 0.94
C LEU A 169 -14.59 -6.50 2.11
N ALA A 170 -14.20 -6.14 3.33
CA ALA A 170 -14.57 -6.83 4.57
C ALA A 170 -16.06 -6.65 4.96
N SER A 171 -16.77 -5.69 4.34
CA SER A 171 -18.20 -5.49 4.63
C SER A 171 -19.06 -6.71 4.26
N CYS A 172 -18.63 -7.52 3.30
CA CYS A 172 -19.36 -8.70 2.80
C CYS A 172 -18.52 -9.99 2.87
N ASN A 173 -17.30 -9.93 3.39
CA ASN A 173 -16.34 -11.04 3.38
C ASN A 173 -15.51 -11.07 4.65
N ARG A 174 -14.97 -12.23 4.99
CA ARG A 174 -13.92 -12.33 6.02
C ARG A 174 -12.57 -12.07 5.35
N VAL A 175 -11.99 -10.89 5.59
CA VAL A 175 -10.68 -10.51 5.05
C VAL A 175 -9.60 -10.77 6.10
N ILE A 176 -8.54 -11.46 5.71
CA ILE A 176 -7.39 -11.76 6.56
C ILE A 176 -6.12 -11.32 5.81
N LEU A 177 -5.32 -10.48 6.45
CA LEU A 177 -3.96 -10.20 6.01
C LEU A 177 -3.00 -11.11 6.79
N THR A 178 -2.17 -11.84 6.09
CA THR A 178 -1.23 -12.79 6.72
C THR A 178 0.18 -12.45 6.31
N TRP A 179 1.07 -12.29 7.29
CA TRP A 179 2.48 -12.22 7.02
C TRP A 179 2.97 -13.56 6.47
N VAL A 180 3.78 -13.55 5.41
CA VAL A 180 4.42 -14.75 4.87
C VAL A 180 5.94 -14.65 4.79
N SER A 181 6.66 -15.71 5.18
CA SER A 181 8.14 -15.73 5.06
C SER A 181 8.62 -16.40 3.76
N ARG A 182 7.80 -17.28 3.18
CA ARG A 182 8.09 -18.11 1.99
C ARG A 182 6.80 -18.36 1.22
N GLY A 183 6.88 -18.74 -0.05
CA GLY A 183 5.69 -19.03 -0.88
C GLY A 183 5.13 -17.82 -1.62
N ASN A 184 5.82 -16.67 -1.58
CA ASN A 184 5.46 -15.42 -2.26
C ASN A 184 6.17 -15.24 -3.61
N GLU A 185 6.84 -16.27 -4.13
CA GLU A 185 7.85 -16.12 -5.20
C GLU A 185 7.24 -15.59 -6.50
N GLU A 186 5.99 -15.94 -6.81
CA GLU A 186 5.33 -15.43 -8.01
C GLU A 186 4.92 -13.95 -7.88
N ALA A 187 4.54 -13.49 -6.69
CA ALA A 187 4.25 -12.09 -6.46
C ALA A 187 5.55 -11.26 -6.52
N ASP A 188 6.64 -11.74 -5.92
CA ASP A 188 7.98 -11.13 -6.02
C ASP A 188 8.47 -11.04 -7.46
N ARG A 189 8.29 -12.10 -8.26
CA ARG A 189 8.58 -12.07 -9.70
C ARG A 189 7.77 -10.99 -10.42
N LEU A 190 6.47 -10.88 -10.13
CA LEU A 190 5.59 -9.86 -10.73
C LEU A 190 5.95 -8.44 -10.28
N ALA A 191 6.36 -8.24 -9.04
CA ALA A 191 6.81 -6.96 -8.53
C ALA A 191 8.10 -6.51 -9.23
N ARG A 192 9.07 -7.43 -9.39
CA ARG A 192 10.30 -7.17 -10.17
C ARG A 192 10.00 -6.82 -11.62
N LEU A 193 9.08 -7.52 -12.27
CA LEU A 193 8.63 -7.16 -13.62
C LEU A 193 8.06 -5.73 -13.66
N GLY A 194 7.33 -5.33 -12.63
CA GLY A 194 6.80 -3.97 -12.49
C GLY A 194 7.91 -2.93 -12.40
N SER A 195 8.96 -3.23 -11.62
CA SER A 195 10.14 -2.36 -11.48
C SER A 195 10.94 -2.19 -12.77
N ILE A 196 10.88 -3.18 -13.68
CA ILE A 196 11.55 -3.11 -14.99
C ILE A 196 10.69 -2.36 -16.01
N GLY A 197 9.36 -2.44 -15.87
CA GLY A 197 8.40 -1.81 -16.76
C GLY A 197 8.43 -0.29 -16.78
N TYR A 198 7.66 0.28 -17.71
CA TYR A 198 7.42 1.72 -17.80
C TYR A 198 6.09 2.06 -17.14
N PRO A 199 6.06 3.06 -16.24
CA PRO A 199 4.82 3.50 -15.64
C PRO A 199 3.87 4.09 -16.69
N ILE A 200 2.57 3.91 -16.48
CA ILE A 200 1.53 4.50 -17.32
C ILE A 200 1.10 5.83 -16.69
N GLY A 201 1.38 6.94 -17.37
CA GLY A 201 1.04 8.29 -16.91
C GLY A 201 2.27 9.11 -16.48
N PRO A 202 2.07 10.40 -16.15
CA PRO A 202 3.15 11.26 -15.70
C PRO A 202 3.63 10.86 -14.30
N GLU A 203 4.94 10.94 -14.07
CA GLU A 203 5.48 10.76 -12.73
C GLU A 203 5.25 12.01 -11.84
N PRO A 204 5.15 11.84 -10.51
CA PRO A 204 5.20 10.56 -9.80
C PRO A 204 3.84 9.84 -9.82
N ILE A 205 3.87 8.50 -10.00
CA ILE A 205 2.65 7.68 -10.03
C ILE A 205 1.98 7.60 -8.67
N LEU A 206 2.79 7.51 -7.62
CA LEU A 206 2.36 7.59 -6.23
C LEU A 206 2.87 8.90 -5.63
N GLY A 207 2.16 9.44 -4.64
CA GLY A 207 2.67 10.60 -3.90
C GLY A 207 4.08 10.33 -3.37
N VAL A 208 4.98 11.31 -3.47
CA VAL A 208 6.36 11.15 -3.03
C VAL A 208 6.41 10.89 -1.52
N PRO A 209 7.25 9.96 -1.04
CA PRO A 209 7.45 9.73 0.37
C PRO A 209 8.05 10.98 1.03
N TYR A 210 7.64 11.27 2.26
CA TYR A 210 8.10 12.45 2.99
C TYR A 210 9.64 12.50 3.15
N SER A 211 10.29 11.33 3.24
CA SER A 211 11.75 11.23 3.34
C SER A 211 12.50 11.84 2.16
N MET A 212 11.91 11.90 0.95
CA MET A 212 12.59 12.45 -0.23
C MET A 212 12.84 13.96 -0.16
N GLY A 213 12.03 14.72 0.60
CA GLY A 213 12.28 16.15 0.81
C GLY A 213 13.53 16.46 1.63
N GLY A 214 14.10 15.45 2.31
CA GLY A 214 15.34 15.60 3.08
C GLY A 214 16.61 15.17 2.33
N LEU A 215 16.51 14.36 1.27
CA LEU A 215 17.65 13.64 0.68
C LEU A 215 18.54 14.50 -0.22
N ASN A 216 18.05 15.63 -0.74
CA ASN A 216 18.84 16.49 -1.63
C ASN A 216 19.74 17.51 -0.90
N HIS A 217 19.78 17.48 0.44
CA HIS A 217 20.67 18.34 1.24
C HIS A 217 21.92 17.62 1.77
N GLU A 218 22.03 16.29 1.67
CA GLU A 218 23.03 15.49 2.40
C GLU A 218 23.94 14.60 1.54
N ARG A 219 24.25 14.97 0.29
CA ARG A 219 25.49 14.49 -0.37
C ARG A 219 26.73 15.29 0.08
N ALA A 220 26.85 15.50 1.40
CA ALA A 220 28.09 15.95 2.04
C ALA A 220 28.51 14.86 3.04
N PRO A 221 29.74 14.33 2.96
CA PRO A 221 30.12 13.14 3.70
C PRO A 221 30.28 13.51 5.18
N LYS A 222 29.58 12.79 6.06
CA LYS A 222 29.93 12.77 7.48
C LYS A 222 30.07 11.36 7.99
N GLN A 223 31.26 11.17 8.57
CA GLN A 223 31.83 9.98 9.15
C GLN A 223 30.98 9.43 10.30
N GLY A 224 31.08 8.11 10.47
CA GLY A 224 30.17 7.32 11.29
C GLY A 224 30.22 7.56 12.79
N VAL A 225 29.15 7.13 13.45
CA VAL A 225 29.20 6.64 14.83
C VAL A 225 28.14 5.53 14.96
N ARG A 226 28.60 4.32 15.26
CA ARG A 226 27.75 3.19 15.68
C ARG A 226 27.15 3.51 17.05
N LYS A 227 25.84 3.25 17.25
CA LYS A 227 25.29 3.03 18.60
C LYS A 227 24.50 1.73 18.64
N ILE A 228 24.97 0.88 19.52
CA ILE A 228 24.45 -0.41 19.95
C ILE A 228 23.23 -0.13 20.86
N MET A 229 22.09 -0.78 20.63
CA MET A 229 21.00 -0.84 21.60
C MET A 229 20.93 -2.24 22.22
N ALA A 230 21.07 -2.29 23.54
CA ALA A 230 20.86 -3.48 24.36
C ALA A 230 19.40 -3.57 24.84
N ARG A 231 18.94 -4.82 24.97
CA ARG A 231 17.60 -5.26 25.39
C ARG A 231 17.26 -4.90 26.84
N SER A 232 15.96 -4.79 27.13
CA SER A 232 15.40 -5.33 28.38
C SER A 232 13.93 -5.74 28.19
N ARG A 233 13.59 -6.96 28.67
CA ARG A 233 12.27 -7.60 28.65
C ARG A 233 11.47 -7.18 29.89
N ARG A 234 10.17 -6.98 29.74
CA ARG A 234 9.19 -7.29 30.79
C ARG A 234 7.94 -7.92 30.19
N SER A 235 7.57 -9.04 30.78
CA SER A 235 6.36 -9.84 30.62
C SER A 235 5.15 -9.16 31.23
N LEU A 236 3.99 -9.25 30.58
CA LEU A 236 2.67 -9.10 31.20
C LEU A 236 1.71 -10.07 30.51
N SER A 237 0.92 -10.73 31.35
CA SER A 237 0.05 -11.87 31.11
C SER A 237 -1.42 -11.48 30.87
N ASP A 238 -2.08 -12.38 30.14
CA ASP A 238 -3.45 -12.90 30.21
C ASP A 238 -4.72 -12.07 29.90
N ASP A 239 -5.62 -12.84 29.25
CA ASP A 239 -7.08 -12.80 29.15
C ASP A 239 -7.79 -11.85 28.16
N ALA A 240 -8.20 -12.44 27.03
CA ALA A 240 -9.38 -12.02 26.28
C ALA A 240 -10.19 -13.26 25.83
N GLY A 241 -11.38 -13.41 26.41
CA GLY A 241 -12.35 -14.48 26.11
C GLY A 241 -12.99 -14.37 24.71
N PRO A 242 -13.83 -15.36 24.34
CA PRO A 242 -14.28 -15.53 22.96
C PRO A 242 -15.31 -14.48 22.54
N VAL A 243 -15.05 -13.82 21.41
CA VAL A 243 -15.98 -12.91 20.75
C VAL A 243 -17.00 -13.72 19.96
N LYS A 244 -18.28 -13.52 20.26
CA LYS A 244 -19.42 -14.20 19.64
C LYS A 244 -19.66 -13.70 18.22
N ASP A 245 -19.95 -14.63 17.32
CA ASP A 245 -20.46 -14.38 15.97
C ASP A 245 -21.80 -13.65 16.04
N VAL A 246 -21.89 -12.50 15.38
CA VAL A 246 -23.15 -11.81 15.10
C VAL A 246 -23.31 -11.77 13.59
N CYS A 247 -24.19 -12.64 13.09
CA CYS A 247 -24.58 -12.73 11.69
C CYS A 247 -25.95 -12.07 11.58
N ASP A 248 -26.03 -10.82 11.14
CA ASP A 248 -27.30 -10.24 10.68
C ASP A 248 -27.34 -10.15 9.16
N ASN A 249 -28.46 -10.62 8.63
CA ASN A 249 -28.80 -10.72 7.23
C ASN A 249 -29.14 -9.34 6.67
N ASP A 250 -28.36 -8.86 5.70
CA ASP A 250 -28.83 -7.89 4.72
C ASP A 250 -28.46 -8.36 3.31
N SER A 251 -29.46 -8.54 2.47
CA SER A 251 -29.34 -8.98 1.08
C SER A 251 -28.82 -7.84 0.21
N TYR A 252 -27.51 -7.82 0.00
CA TYR A 252 -26.82 -6.85 -0.85
C TYR A 252 -27.22 -7.00 -2.35
N SER A 253 -27.82 -5.95 -2.90
CA SER A 253 -28.41 -5.84 -4.25
C SER A 253 -27.40 -5.49 -5.35
N GLU A 254 -27.76 -5.72 -6.63
CA GLU A 254 -26.93 -5.33 -7.78
C GLU A 254 -26.68 -3.81 -7.88
N GLU A 255 -27.60 -3.00 -7.36
CA GLU A 255 -27.46 -1.55 -7.42
C GLU A 255 -26.41 -1.03 -6.43
N GLU A 256 -26.26 -1.69 -5.29
CA GLU A 256 -25.15 -1.40 -4.37
C GLU A 256 -23.80 -1.75 -5.00
N HIS A 257 -23.73 -2.82 -5.81
CA HIS A 257 -22.51 -3.20 -6.53
C HIS A 257 -22.11 -2.16 -7.57
N LYS A 258 -23.06 -1.68 -8.38
CA LYS A 258 -22.84 -0.60 -9.35
C LYS A 258 -22.43 0.70 -8.66
N GLU A 259 -22.99 1.00 -7.48
CA GLU A 259 -22.64 2.17 -6.69
C GLU A 259 -21.22 2.07 -6.08
N LEU A 260 -20.79 0.88 -5.61
CA LEU A 260 -19.40 0.66 -5.22
C LEU A 260 -18.43 0.89 -6.39
N LEU A 261 -18.73 0.37 -7.58
CA LEU A 261 -17.89 0.58 -8.76
C LEU A 261 -17.82 2.07 -9.16
N LYS A 262 -18.91 2.82 -9.02
CA LYS A 262 -18.92 4.29 -9.19
C LYS A 262 -18.08 4.99 -8.12
N LYS A 263 -18.17 4.58 -6.85
CA LYS A 263 -17.34 5.11 -5.75
C LYS A 263 -15.85 4.86 -5.99
N ILE A 264 -15.47 3.66 -6.42
CA ILE A 264 -14.10 3.31 -6.80
C ILE A 264 -13.60 4.21 -7.95
N ARG A 265 -14.40 4.39 -9.01
CA ARG A 265 -14.08 5.31 -10.12
C ARG A 265 -13.96 6.78 -9.68
N LYS A 266 -14.81 7.23 -8.76
CA LYS A 266 -14.79 8.61 -8.23
C LYS A 266 -13.61 8.87 -7.30
N MET A 267 -13.21 7.87 -6.49
CA MET A 267 -11.97 7.93 -5.69
C MET A 267 -10.74 8.00 -6.60
N SER A 268 -10.74 7.26 -7.71
CA SER A 268 -9.70 7.28 -8.74
C SER A 268 -9.59 8.64 -9.46
N SER A 269 -10.72 9.22 -9.89
CA SER A 269 -10.78 10.50 -10.62
C SER A 269 -10.40 11.73 -9.78
N ARG A 270 -10.63 11.74 -8.47
CA ARG A 270 -10.29 12.89 -7.60
C ARG A 270 -8.84 12.95 -7.16
N ARG A 271 -8.04 11.89 -7.37
CA ARG A 271 -6.72 11.74 -6.73
C ARG A 271 -5.60 11.23 -7.66
N ASN A 272 -5.86 11.10 -8.97
CA ASN A 272 -4.92 10.45 -9.91
C ASN A 272 -4.48 9.05 -9.45
N ILE A 273 -5.35 8.31 -8.76
CA ILE A 273 -5.08 6.95 -8.30
C ILE A 273 -5.59 6.00 -9.39
N TYR A 274 -4.73 5.81 -10.39
CA TYR A 274 -4.74 4.80 -11.47
C TYR A 274 -5.87 4.80 -12.50
N HIS A 275 -5.45 4.97 -13.76
CA HIS A 275 -6.02 4.30 -14.92
C HIS A 275 -5.86 2.78 -14.78
N LEU A 276 -6.73 2.14 -13.99
CA LEU A 276 -7.03 0.71 -14.14
C LEU A 276 -7.82 0.54 -15.45
N THR A 277 -7.12 0.62 -16.58
CA THR A 277 -7.73 0.38 -17.88
C THR A 277 -8.08 -1.11 -17.95
N LEU A 278 -9.37 -1.38 -17.86
CA LEU A 278 -9.98 -2.57 -18.45
C LEU A 278 -9.59 -2.62 -19.94
N LYS A 279 -8.48 -3.27 -20.26
CA LYS A 279 -8.28 -3.90 -21.56
C LYS A 279 -8.07 -5.38 -21.31
N HIS A 280 -9.19 -6.07 -21.13
CA HIS A 280 -9.29 -7.44 -21.63
C HIS A 280 -9.23 -7.35 -23.15
N GLU A 281 -8.03 -7.29 -23.71
CA GLU A 281 -7.80 -7.61 -25.11
C GLU A 281 -6.43 -8.28 -25.19
N LYS A 282 -6.48 -9.61 -25.33
CA LYS A 282 -5.44 -10.55 -25.76
C LYS A 282 -4.01 -10.01 -25.70
N VAL A 283 -3.27 -10.40 -24.66
CA VAL A 283 -1.82 -10.46 -24.76
C VAL A 283 -1.50 -11.74 -25.52
N ASP A 284 -1.41 -11.63 -26.84
CA ASP A 284 -0.78 -12.66 -27.65
C ASP A 284 0.71 -12.74 -27.27
N VAL A 285 1.10 -13.96 -26.97
CA VAL A 285 2.46 -14.39 -26.65
C VAL A 285 3.31 -14.20 -27.90
N MET A 286 4.20 -13.21 -27.92
CA MET A 286 5.37 -13.25 -28.80
C MET A 286 6.57 -13.78 -28.00
N ILE A 287 6.76 -15.09 -28.10
CA ILE A 287 8.05 -15.73 -27.92
C ILE A 287 8.83 -15.44 -29.21
N ALA A 288 9.89 -14.64 -29.12
CA ALA A 288 10.87 -14.55 -30.19
C ALA A 288 11.72 -15.83 -30.16
N THR A 289 11.61 -16.61 -31.24
CA THR A 289 12.66 -17.53 -31.71
C THR A 289 13.93 -16.77 -32.06
#